data_AF-R0K8J3-F1
#
_entry.id   AF-R0K8J3-F1
#
_cell.length_a   1.000
_cell.length_b   1.000
_cell.length_c   1.000
_cell.angle_alpha   90.00
_cell.angle_beta   90.00
_cell.angle_gamma   90.00
#
_symmetry.space_group_name_H-M   'P 1'
#
loop_
_entity.id
_entity.type
_entity.pdbx_description
1 polymer ?
#
loop_
_entity_poly.entity_id
_entity_poly.type
_entity_poly.pdbx_seq_one_letter_code
_entity_poly.pdbx_strand_id
1 'polypeptide(L)' 'DSYPHCPEQWIAYRGSCYSFSKEKKDWHSSQESCWAQGAHLLVISDTSEM' A
#
# COMPACT_ATOMS: atom_id res chain seq x y z
N ASP A 1 9.73 3.11 22.19
CA ASP A 1 9.81 3.52 20.78
C ASP A 1 9.45 2.39 19.84
N SER A 2 8.28 2.48 19.20
CA SER A 2 7.96 1.60 18.08
C SER A 2 7.14 2.41 17.08
N TYR A 3 7.82 3.31 16.36
CA TYR A 3 7.28 3.78 15.08
C TYR A 3 7.03 2.53 14.24
N PRO A 4 5.82 2.31 13.71
CA PRO A 4 5.59 1.18 12.82
C PRO A 4 6.59 1.29 11.67
N HIS A 5 7.55 0.37 11.64
CA HIS A 5 8.51 0.30 10.55
C HIS A 5 7.74 -0.28 9.37
N CYS A 6 7.51 0.54 8.34
CA CYS A 6 7.02 0.01 7.09
C CYS A 6 8.04 -0.99 6.53
N PRO A 7 7.58 -2.01 5.77
CA PRO A 7 8.49 -2.92 5.09
C PRO A 7 9.49 -2.15 4.22
N GLU A 8 10.65 -2.76 3.96
CA GLU A 8 11.67 -2.14 3.12
C GLU A 8 11.09 -1.73 1.76
N GLN A 9 11.43 -0.52 1.30
CA GLN A 9 10.93 0.10 0.06
C GLN A 9 9.46 0.56 0.06
N TRP A 10 8.78 0.52 1.21
CA TRP A 10 7.43 1.09 1.37
C TRP A 10 7.51 2.52 1.91
N ILE A 11 6.54 3.33 1.52
CA ILE A 11 6.42 4.72 1.95
C ILE A 11 5.53 4.79 3.18
N ALA A 12 6.02 5.38 4.27
CA ALA A 12 5.22 5.68 5.45
C ALA A 12 4.50 7.03 5.27
N TYR A 13 3.18 7.05 5.41
CA TYR A 13 2.40 8.28 5.41
C TYR A 13 1.22 8.15 6.37
N ARG A 14 1.06 9.11 7.29
CA ARG A 14 -0.05 9.21 8.25
C ARG A 14 -0.41 7.91 9.00
N GLY A 15 0.58 7.09 9.34
CA GLY A 15 0.38 5.84 10.09
C GLY A 15 0.06 4.62 9.21
N SER A 16 0.04 4.78 7.90
CA SER A 16 -0.12 3.72 6.90
C SER A 16 1.17 3.52 6.09
N CYS A 17 1.31 2.33 5.50
CA CYS A 17 2.41 1.96 4.62
C CYS A 17 1.91 1.74 3.20
N TYR A 18 2.56 2.36 2.23
CA TYR A 18 2.14 2.36 0.83
C TYR A 18 3.24 1.77 -0.05
N SER A 19 2.85 0.97 -1.03
CA SER A 19 3.75 0.41 -2.04
C SER A 19 3.16 0.63 -3.43
N PHE A 20 4.04 0.93 -4.38
CA PHE A 20 3.69 1.13 -5.77
C PHE A 20 4.14 -0.08 -6.58
N SER A 21 3.18 -0.83 -7.11
CA SER A 21 3.47 -1.93 -8.03
C SER A 21 4.14 -1.39 -9.30
N LYS A 22 5.25 -2.00 -9.70
CA LYS A 22 5.91 -1.73 -10.99
C LYS A 22 5.22 -2.44 -12.16
N GLU A 23 4.38 -3.43 -11.86
CA GLU A 23 3.65 -4.21 -12.85
C GLU A 23 2.23 -3.64 -13.04
N LYS A 24 1.79 -3.57 -14.30
CA LYS A 24 0.41 -3.25 -14.65
C LYS A 24 -0.42 -4.52 -14.67
N LYS A 25 -1.49 -4.54 -13.86
CA LYS A 25 -2.44 -5.65 -13.74
C LYS A 25 -3.86 -5.09 -13.85
N ASP A 26 -4.83 -5.95 -14.12
CA ASP A 26 -6.25 -5.59 -13.94
C ASP A 26 -6.56 -5.41 -12.45
N TRP A 27 -7.74 -4.88 -12.16
CA TRP A 27 -8.12 -4.51 -10.79
C TRP A 27 -8.13 -5.71 -9.84
N HIS A 28 -8.68 -6.85 -10.28
CA HIS A 28 -8.80 -8.06 -9.46
C HIS A 28 -7.42 -8.65 -9.16
N SER A 29 -6.60 -8.83 -10.20
CA SER A 29 -5.22 -9.32 -10.06
C SER A 29 -4.34 -8.39 -9.21
N SER A 30 -4.59 -7.08 -9.27
CA SER A 30 -3.90 -6.10 -8.42
C SER A 30 -4.29 -6.25 -6.95
N GLN A 31 -5.58 -6.46 -6.67
CA GLN A 31 -6.06 -6.67 -5.30
C GLN A 31 -5.48 -7.95 -4.69
N GLU A 32 -5.48 -9.05 -5.44
CA GLU A 32 -4.86 -10.30 -5.01
C GLU A 32 -3.35 -10.13 -4.73
N SER A 33 -2.65 -9.35 -5.57
CA SER A 33 -1.23 -9.04 -5.38
C SER A 33 -0.98 -8.23 -4.11
N CYS A 34 -1.88 -7.32 -3.73
CA CYS A 34 -1.78 -6.58 -2.47
C CYS A 34 -2.04 -7.51 -1.27
N TRP A 35 -3.03 -8.40 -1.34
CA TRP A 35 -3.30 -9.36 -0.28
C TRP A 35 -2.14 -10.33 -0.05
N ALA A 36 -1.47 -10.78 -1.11
CA ALA A 36 -0.28 -11.62 -1.01
C ALA A 36 0.88 -10.93 -0.26
N GLN A 37 0.89 -9.60 -0.21
CA GLN A 37 1.86 -8.78 0.54
C GLN A 37 1.36 -8.37 1.93
N GLY A 38 0.20 -8.89 2.38
CA GLY A 38 -0.41 -8.52 3.66
C GLY A 38 -1.01 -7.11 3.67
N ALA A 39 -1.34 -6.56 2.50
CA ALA A 39 -1.90 -5.23 2.33
C ALA A 39 -3.21 -5.27 1.53
N HIS A 40 -3.79 -4.10 1.29
CA HIS A 40 -4.97 -3.93 0.45
C HIS A 40 -4.64 -3.02 -0.74
N LEU A 41 -5.43 -3.12 -1.81
CA LEU A 41 -5.42 -2.11 -2.85
C LEU A 41 -5.71 -0.73 -2.21
N LEU A 42 -5.01 0.32 -2.66
CA LEU A 42 -5.13 1.66 -2.07
C LEU A 42 -6.60 2.09 -1.93
N VAL A 43 -6.98 2.44 -0.71
CA VAL A 43 -8.25 3.10 -0.41
C VAL A 43 -7.94 4.53 -0.03
N ILE A 44 -8.48 5.48 -0.78
CA ILE A 44 -8.30 6.91 -0.53
C ILE A 44 -9.36 7.32 0.50
N SER A 45 -8.89 7.63 1.70
CA SER A 45 -9.72 8.04 2.83
C SER A 45 -9.86 9.56 2.96
N ASP A 46 -8.91 10.32 2.40
CA ASP A 46 -8.96 11.78 2.36
C ASP A 46 -8.26 12.37 1.11
N THR A 47 -8.51 13.65 0.82
CA THR A 47 -7.99 14.31 -0.41
C THR A 47 -6.48 14.49 -0.41
N SER A 48 -5.80 14.40 0.73
CA SER A 48 -4.35 14.47 0.85
C SER A 48 -3.65 13.16 0.46
N GLU A 49 -4.41 12.07 0.28
CA GLU A 49 -3.91 10.77 -0.19
C GLU A 49 -4.05 10.58 -1.71
N MET A 50 -4.64 11.54 -2.43
CA MET A 50 -4.66 11.59 -3.89
C MET A 50 -3.33 12.09 -4.45
#